data_AF-A0A3C0UVY9-F1
#
_entry.id   AF-A0A3C0UVY9-F1
#
_cell.length_a   1.000
_cell.length_b   1.000
_cell.length_c   1.000
_cell.angle_alpha   90.00
_cell.angle_beta   90.00
_cell.angle_gamma   90.00
#
_symmetry.space_group_name_H-M   'P 1'
#
loop_
_entity.id
_entity.type
_entity.pdbx_description
1 polymer ?
#
loop_
_entity_poly.entity_id
_entity_poly.type
_entity_poly.pdbx_seq_one_letter_code
_entity_poly.pdbx_strand_id
1 'polypeptide(L)'
;MSLIVSLVKAQQTPRIIKATSATVDIKDGYVIQKGIWNLTPEAKPDVYHALSPALEREITFYTNIDSISFQAKPGQHYDFIVVLNGKDSCYTRIAMPAASAATTPDMISAERLAMDFVVFRKSLENEHAGLYRYKSKKVVDRLLDDCLLSINHPMTRLEFGKIIMQVISFIQDGHTAGNISSLLLKSYQAQGKLFPLYLYFTADKAFVRCNSANIFSAGTEILAINNQSIA
;
A
#
# COMPACT_ATOMS: atom_id res chain seq x y z
N MET A 1 -20.67 -38.58 -41.91
CA MET A 1 -19.34 -38.01 -42.22
C MET A 1 -19.27 -36.65 -41.53
N SER A 2 -18.77 -36.59 -40.29
CA SER A 2 -18.74 -35.35 -39.50
C SER A 2 -17.37 -34.69 -39.67
N LEU A 3 -17.33 -33.53 -40.32
CA LEU A 3 -16.14 -32.70 -40.43
C LEU A 3 -15.89 -32.01 -39.08
N ILE A 4 -14.74 -32.28 -38.46
CA ILE A 4 -14.24 -31.50 -37.34
C ILE A 4 -13.39 -30.38 -37.91
N VAL A 5 -13.88 -29.14 -37.82
CA VAL A 5 -13.10 -27.94 -38.15
C VAL A 5 -12.25 -27.59 -36.93
N SER A 6 -10.93 -27.78 -37.04
CA SER A 6 -9.97 -27.33 -36.04
C SER A 6 -9.65 -25.86 -36.27
N LEU A 7 -10.10 -24.99 -35.35
CA LEU A 7 -9.73 -23.57 -35.33
C LEU A 7 -8.28 -23.43 -34.85
N VAL A 8 -7.35 -23.25 -35.80
CA VAL A 8 -5.97 -22.85 -35.48
C VAL A 8 -5.99 -21.38 -35.06
N LYS A 9 -5.76 -21.09 -33.77
CA LYS A 9 -5.49 -19.72 -33.31
C LYS A 9 -4.05 -19.36 -33.69
N ALA A 10 -3.89 -18.32 -34.51
CA ALA A 10 -2.58 -17.75 -34.85
C ALA A 10 -1.84 -17.29 -33.58
N GLN A 11 -0.56 -17.64 -33.44
CA GLN A 11 0.30 -17.15 -32.36
C GLN A 11 0.54 -15.65 -32.55
N GLN A 12 0.09 -14.84 -31.59
CA GLN A 12 0.46 -13.43 -31.51
C GLN A 12 1.98 -13.32 -31.34
N THR A 13 2.63 -12.46 -32.12
CA THR A 13 4.07 -12.23 -31.99
C THR A 13 4.37 -11.67 -30.59
N PRO A 14 5.35 -12.24 -29.86
CA PRO A 14 5.69 -11.74 -28.53
C PRO A 14 6.22 -10.31 -28.65
N ARG A 15 5.79 -9.43 -27.75
CA ARG A 15 6.35 -8.07 -27.65
C ARG A 15 7.76 -8.17 -27.05
N ILE A 16 8.71 -7.45 -27.64
CA ILE A 16 10.13 -7.52 -27.28
C ILE A 16 10.64 -6.12 -27.00
N ILE A 17 11.37 -5.96 -25.90
CA ILE A 17 12.18 -4.77 -25.61
C ILE A 17 13.63 -5.18 -25.36
N LYS A 18 14.55 -4.22 -25.45
CA LYS A 18 15.99 -4.47 -25.26
C LYS A 18 16.49 -3.86 -23.95
N ALA A 19 17.56 -4.43 -23.40
CA ALA A 19 18.27 -3.90 -22.24
C ALA A 19 19.78 -4.12 -22.38
N THR A 20 20.59 -3.22 -21.80
CA THR A 20 22.02 -3.51 -21.53
C THR A 20 22.34 -3.51 -20.03
N SER A 21 21.42 -3.03 -19.18
CA SER A 21 21.44 -3.24 -17.74
C SER A 21 20.66 -4.50 -17.36
N ALA A 22 21.14 -5.23 -16.35
CA ALA A 22 20.42 -6.36 -15.76
C ALA A 22 19.27 -5.92 -14.85
N THR A 23 19.24 -4.65 -14.43
CA THR A 23 18.18 -4.10 -13.57
C THR A 23 17.18 -3.27 -14.37
N VAL A 24 15.90 -3.37 -14.01
CA VAL A 24 14.78 -2.68 -14.66
C VAL A 24 13.97 -1.90 -13.63
N ASP A 25 13.58 -0.68 -14.01
CA ASP A 25 12.65 0.15 -13.23
C ASP A 25 11.22 -0.25 -13.60
N ILE A 26 10.33 -0.32 -12.61
CA ILE A 26 8.92 -0.65 -12.83
C ILE A 26 8.04 0.47 -12.29
N LYS A 27 7.20 1.01 -13.16
CA LYS A 27 6.08 1.86 -12.76
C LYS A 27 4.81 1.04 -12.77
N ASP A 28 4.28 0.80 -11.59
CA ASP A 28 3.05 0.03 -11.38
C ASP A 28 1.94 0.99 -10.90
N GLY A 29 1.13 1.47 -11.85
CA GLY A 29 0.21 2.59 -11.63
C GLY A 29 0.95 3.89 -11.27
N TYR A 30 0.78 4.35 -10.04
CA TYR A 30 1.45 5.57 -9.53
C TYR A 30 2.74 5.28 -8.76
N VAL A 31 3.06 4.01 -8.52
CA VAL A 31 4.25 3.61 -7.75
C VAL A 31 5.41 3.39 -8.70
N ILE A 32 6.54 4.04 -8.47
CA ILE A 32 7.77 3.86 -9.25
C ILE A 32 8.80 3.15 -8.36
N GLN A 33 9.24 1.98 -8.78
CA GLN A 33 10.27 1.19 -8.12
C GLN A 33 11.51 1.15 -9.00
N LYS A 34 12.57 1.85 -8.57
CA LYS A 34 13.82 1.94 -9.33
C LYS A 34 14.74 0.76 -9.03
N GLY A 35 15.26 0.12 -10.07
CA GLY A 35 16.25 -0.96 -10.00
C GLY A 35 15.77 -2.21 -9.26
N ILE A 36 14.46 -2.39 -9.06
CA ILE A 36 13.92 -3.46 -8.21
C ILE A 36 13.89 -4.82 -8.92
N TRP A 37 13.87 -4.80 -10.25
CA TRP A 37 13.68 -6.01 -11.05
C TRP A 37 14.99 -6.46 -11.67
N ASN A 38 15.45 -7.65 -11.28
CA ASN A 38 16.63 -8.28 -11.86
C ASN A 38 16.20 -9.24 -12.97
N LEU A 39 16.59 -8.93 -14.21
CA LEU A 39 16.31 -9.76 -15.38
C LEU A 39 16.97 -11.13 -15.21
N THR A 40 16.16 -12.18 -15.20
CA THR A 40 16.63 -13.55 -14.94
C THR A 40 16.34 -14.46 -16.15
N PRO A 41 17.25 -14.59 -17.13
CA PRO A 41 17.06 -15.43 -18.32
C PRO A 41 16.76 -16.91 -18.02
N GLU A 42 17.25 -17.40 -16.88
CA GLU A 42 17.06 -18.76 -16.40
C GLU A 42 15.64 -18.99 -15.87
N ALA A 43 14.96 -17.94 -15.41
CA ALA A 43 13.58 -18.00 -14.93
C ALA A 43 12.61 -17.96 -16.12
N LYS A 44 11.88 -19.07 -16.32
CA LYS A 44 10.99 -19.26 -17.49
C LYS A 44 9.57 -19.67 -17.05
N PRO A 45 8.63 -18.73 -16.85
CA PRO A 45 8.81 -17.28 -16.98
C PRO A 45 9.45 -16.63 -15.74
N ASP A 46 10.04 -15.46 -15.95
CA ASP A 46 10.48 -14.49 -14.95
C ASP A 46 9.27 -13.64 -14.53
N VAL A 47 8.66 -13.96 -13.37
CA VAL A 47 7.31 -13.50 -13.01
C VAL A 47 7.33 -12.28 -12.10
N TYR A 48 6.92 -11.13 -12.63
CA TYR A 48 6.62 -9.94 -11.83
C TYR A 48 5.19 -10.02 -11.28
N HIS A 49 5.06 -10.09 -9.95
CA HIS A 49 3.78 -10.02 -9.27
C HIS A 49 3.38 -8.55 -9.06
N ALA A 50 2.32 -8.11 -9.74
CA ALA A 50 1.86 -6.73 -9.65
C ALA A 50 1.40 -6.37 -8.23
N LEU A 51 1.62 -5.11 -7.85
CA LEU A 51 1.31 -4.63 -6.51
C LEU A 51 -0.19 -4.78 -6.22
N SER A 52 -0.56 -5.10 -4.98
CA SER A 52 -1.95 -5.01 -4.54
C SER A 52 -2.41 -3.56 -4.51
N PRO A 53 -3.70 -3.28 -4.80
CA PRO A 53 -4.80 -4.23 -4.99
C PRO A 53 -4.99 -4.68 -6.44
N ALA A 54 -5.87 -5.64 -6.69
CA ALA A 54 -6.29 -6.05 -8.03
C ALA A 54 -7.18 -5.02 -8.73
N LEU A 55 -6.58 -3.90 -9.18
CA LEU A 55 -7.21 -2.87 -10.00
C LEU A 55 -6.58 -2.79 -11.38
N GLU A 56 -7.41 -2.47 -12.38
CA GLU A 56 -6.96 -2.16 -13.72
C GLU A 56 -6.09 -0.90 -13.71
N ARG A 57 -4.89 -0.99 -14.28
CA ARG A 57 -3.94 0.12 -14.35
C ARG A 57 -2.88 -0.10 -15.42
N GLU A 58 -2.18 0.96 -15.77
CA GLU A 58 -0.99 0.85 -16.59
C GLU A 58 0.21 0.35 -15.76
N ILE A 59 0.90 -0.67 -16.26
CA ILE A 59 2.18 -1.13 -15.75
C ILE A 59 3.24 -0.94 -16.84
N THR A 60 4.31 -0.22 -16.50
CA THR A 60 5.42 0.08 -17.41
C THR A 60 6.72 -0.46 -16.88
N PHE A 61 7.44 -1.19 -17.73
CA PHE A 61 8.82 -1.61 -17.48
C PHE A 61 9.74 -0.66 -18.26
N TYR A 62 10.73 -0.08 -17.57
CA TYR A 62 11.74 0.79 -18.16
C TYR A 62 13.10 0.12 -18.05
N THR A 63 13.64 -0.30 -19.19
CA THR A 63 15.05 -0.65 -19.27
C THR A 63 15.87 0.63 -19.44
N ASN A 64 17.18 0.51 -19.45
CA ASN A 64 18.05 1.64 -19.71
C ASN A 64 18.04 2.14 -21.17
N ILE A 65 17.37 1.43 -22.10
CA ILE A 65 17.33 1.79 -23.53
C ILE A 65 15.93 1.73 -24.15
N ASP A 66 14.93 1.18 -23.46
CA ASP A 66 13.60 0.93 -24.02
C ASP A 66 12.53 0.89 -22.90
N SER A 67 11.26 0.85 -23.29
CA SER A 67 10.15 0.68 -22.36
C SER A 67 8.96 -0.02 -22.99
N ILE A 68 8.15 -0.66 -22.15
CA ILE A 68 6.89 -1.28 -22.58
C ILE A 68 5.81 -1.07 -21.53
N SER A 69 4.60 -0.76 -22.00
CA SER A 69 3.42 -0.56 -21.16
C SER A 69 2.33 -1.58 -21.46
N PHE A 70 1.59 -1.94 -20.42
CA PHE A 70 0.42 -2.81 -20.48
C PHE A 70 -0.73 -2.17 -19.72
N GLN A 71 -1.91 -2.10 -20.35
CA GLN A 71 -3.16 -1.86 -19.63
C GLN A 71 -3.56 -3.17 -18.94
N ALA A 72 -3.08 -3.32 -17.70
CA ALA A 72 -3.11 -4.57 -16.97
C ALA A 72 -4.41 -4.71 -16.19
N LYS A 73 -5.17 -5.78 -16.44
CA LYS A 73 -6.46 -6.07 -15.84
C LYS A 73 -6.35 -7.12 -14.75
N PRO A 74 -7.16 -7.05 -13.69
CA PRO A 74 -7.19 -8.05 -12.62
C PRO A 74 -7.32 -9.48 -13.14
N GLY A 75 -6.54 -10.40 -12.56
CA GLY A 75 -6.55 -11.82 -12.90
C GLY A 75 -5.96 -12.18 -14.26
N GLN A 76 -5.41 -11.21 -15.01
CA GLN A 76 -4.77 -11.47 -16.29
C GLN A 76 -3.25 -11.58 -16.17
N HIS A 77 -2.65 -12.22 -17.18
CA HIS A 77 -1.22 -12.30 -17.34
C HIS A 77 -0.79 -11.65 -18.66
N TYR A 78 0.38 -11.03 -18.66
CA TYR A 78 0.96 -10.41 -19.85
C TYR A 78 2.39 -10.88 -20.03
N ASP A 79 2.64 -11.55 -21.15
CA ASP A 79 3.96 -12.09 -21.48
C ASP A 79 4.68 -11.18 -22.48
N PHE A 80 5.97 -10.99 -22.26
CA PHE A 80 6.88 -10.27 -23.16
C PHE A 80 8.31 -10.75 -22.95
N ILE A 81 9.20 -10.34 -23.85
CA ILE A 81 10.60 -10.73 -23.81
C ILE A 81 11.46 -9.49 -23.61
N VAL A 82 12.39 -9.55 -22.66
CA VAL A 82 13.47 -8.58 -22.54
C VAL A 82 14.76 -9.22 -23.04
N VAL A 83 15.35 -8.66 -24.09
CA VAL A 83 16.64 -9.12 -24.62
C VAL A 83 17.76 -8.34 -23.95
N LEU A 84 18.48 -9.00 -23.05
CA LEU A 84 19.63 -8.47 -22.33
C LEU A 84 20.91 -8.64 -23.16
N ASN A 85 21.65 -7.55 -23.33
CA ASN A 85 22.94 -7.51 -24.06
C ASN A 85 22.87 -8.10 -25.47
N GLY A 86 21.70 -8.03 -26.12
CA GLY A 86 21.49 -8.56 -27.47
C GLY A 86 21.55 -10.09 -27.59
N LYS A 87 21.63 -10.82 -26.47
CA LYS A 87 21.86 -12.27 -26.46
C LYS A 87 20.87 -12.99 -25.55
N ASP A 88 20.81 -12.61 -24.29
CA ASP A 88 20.08 -13.38 -23.27
C ASP A 88 18.61 -12.95 -23.27
N SER A 89 17.69 -13.90 -23.44
CA SER A 89 16.25 -13.62 -23.56
C SER A 89 15.54 -13.94 -22.26
N CYS A 90 15.02 -12.91 -21.60
CA CYS A 90 14.26 -13.02 -20.36
C CYS A 90 12.77 -13.11 -20.68
N TYR A 91 12.16 -14.27 -20.48
CA TYR A 91 10.74 -14.50 -20.72
C TYR A 91 9.93 -13.95 -19.55
N THR A 92 9.55 -12.69 -19.63
CA THR A 92 8.96 -11.96 -18.49
C THR A 92 7.44 -12.07 -18.51
N ARG A 93 6.84 -12.29 -17.35
CA ARG A 93 5.39 -12.32 -17.16
C ARG A 93 4.97 -11.31 -16.10
N ILE A 94 4.03 -10.43 -16.45
CA ILE A 94 3.26 -9.66 -15.46
C ILE A 94 2.12 -10.55 -14.97
N ALA A 95 2.02 -10.79 -13.67
CA ALA A 95 0.92 -11.49 -13.04
C ALA A 95 0.04 -10.52 -12.24
N MET A 96 -1.16 -10.22 -12.74
CA MET A 96 -2.12 -9.42 -12.01
C MET A 96 -2.85 -10.28 -10.98
N PRO A 97 -2.98 -9.81 -9.73
CA PRO A 97 -3.84 -10.48 -8.77
C PRO A 97 -5.29 -10.49 -9.29
N ALA A 98 -6.04 -11.56 -9.00
CA ALA A 98 -7.44 -11.68 -9.38
C ALA A 98 -8.29 -10.57 -8.73
N ALA A 99 -9.28 -10.05 -9.46
CA ALA A 99 -10.26 -9.15 -8.87
C ALA A 99 -11.02 -9.93 -7.78
N SER A 100 -10.74 -9.62 -6.52
CA SER A 100 -11.65 -10.01 -5.44
C SER A 100 -12.87 -9.10 -5.55
N ALA A 101 -14.05 -9.68 -5.75
CA ALA A 101 -15.29 -8.97 -5.41
C ALA A 101 -15.16 -8.51 -3.94
N ALA A 102 -15.50 -7.25 -3.69
CA ALA A 102 -15.41 -6.53 -2.43
C ALA A 102 -15.25 -7.37 -1.13
N THR A 103 -14.17 -7.04 -0.39
CA THR A 103 -14.09 -6.99 1.08
C THR A 103 -14.43 -8.26 1.87
N THR A 104 -13.53 -9.23 1.87
CA THR A 104 -12.96 -9.63 3.16
C THR A 104 -11.69 -8.83 3.33
N PRO A 105 -11.47 -8.14 4.46
CA PRO A 105 -10.13 -7.68 4.71
C PRO A 105 -9.25 -8.92 4.84
N ASP A 106 -8.26 -9.07 3.95
CA ASP A 106 -7.30 -10.16 4.04
C ASP A 106 -6.67 -10.11 5.42
N MET A 107 -7.13 -11.01 6.31
CA MET A 107 -6.65 -11.11 7.67
C MET A 107 -5.20 -11.56 7.58
N ILE A 108 -4.28 -10.70 8.02
CA ILE A 108 -2.86 -11.02 8.05
C ILE A 108 -2.61 -11.69 9.39
N SER A 109 -1.87 -12.81 9.39
CA SER A 109 -1.57 -13.54 10.62
C SER A 109 -0.81 -12.65 11.62
N ALA A 110 -1.06 -12.88 12.91
CA ALA A 110 -0.45 -12.11 13.99
C ALA A 110 1.08 -12.16 13.93
N GLU A 111 1.65 -13.31 13.55
CA GLU A 111 3.10 -13.51 13.47
C GLU A 111 3.75 -12.59 12.45
N ARG A 112 3.14 -12.44 11.26
CA ARG A 112 3.66 -11.56 10.21
C ARG A 112 3.58 -10.09 10.62
N LEU A 113 2.47 -9.70 11.24
CA LEU A 113 2.28 -8.34 11.73
C LEU A 113 3.21 -8.00 12.90
N ALA A 114 3.47 -8.97 13.79
CA ALA A 114 4.42 -8.82 14.87
C ALA A 114 5.86 -8.65 14.33
N MET A 115 6.24 -9.39 13.28
CA MET A 115 7.54 -9.18 12.60
C MET A 115 7.66 -7.77 12.03
N ASP A 116 6.63 -7.29 11.31
CA ASP A 116 6.61 -5.92 10.79
C ASP A 116 6.67 -4.88 11.91
N PHE A 117 5.97 -5.10 13.02
CA PHE A 117 6.00 -4.21 14.18
C PHE A 117 7.38 -4.17 14.85
N VAL A 118 8.08 -5.31 14.95
CA VAL A 118 9.44 -5.37 15.49
C VAL A 118 10.40 -4.58 14.62
N VAL A 119 10.30 -4.68 13.30
CA VAL A 119 11.10 -3.87 12.37
C VAL A 119 10.79 -2.38 12.54
N PHE A 120 9.51 -2.02 12.57
CA PHE A 120 9.05 -0.64 12.81
C PHE A 120 9.61 -0.05 14.11
N ARG A 121 9.49 -0.79 15.23
CA ARG A 121 10.06 -0.42 16.52
C ARG A 121 11.57 -0.19 16.41
N LYS A 122 12.28 -1.10 15.74
CA LYS A 122 13.73 -1.02 15.62
C LYS A 122 14.17 0.18 14.79
N SER A 123 13.47 0.51 13.71
CA SER A 123 13.70 1.72 12.93
C SER A 123 13.48 2.97 13.77
N LEU A 124 12.39 3.05 14.55
CA LEU A 124 12.17 4.17 15.46
C LEU A 124 13.31 4.32 16.47
N GLU A 125 13.69 3.24 17.16
CA GLU A 125 14.76 3.27 18.17
C GLU A 125 16.12 3.68 17.61
N ASN A 126 16.43 3.30 16.36
CA ASN A 126 17.72 3.57 15.74
C ASN A 126 17.79 4.93 15.05
N GLU A 127 16.70 5.38 14.42
CA GLU A 127 16.72 6.50 13.47
C GLU A 127 15.99 7.75 13.97
N HIS A 128 15.04 7.61 14.91
CA HIS A 128 14.20 8.72 15.32
C HIS A 128 14.88 9.62 16.37
N ALA A 129 15.37 10.78 15.93
CA ALA A 129 16.13 11.73 16.76
C ALA A 129 15.41 12.23 18.03
N GLY A 130 14.07 12.21 18.04
CA GLY A 130 13.25 12.71 19.15
C GLY A 130 12.42 11.68 19.91
N LEU A 131 12.74 10.38 19.83
CA LEU A 131 11.80 9.31 20.25
C LEU A 131 11.37 9.45 21.73
N TYR A 132 12.30 9.92 22.56
CA TYR A 132 12.12 10.09 24.00
C TYR A 132 12.07 11.56 24.43
N ARG A 133 11.78 12.49 23.50
CA ARG A 133 11.82 13.94 23.75
C ARG A 133 10.78 14.40 24.77
N TYR A 134 9.55 13.90 24.64
CA TYR A 134 8.41 14.35 25.46
C TYR A 134 8.03 13.36 26.57
N LYS A 135 8.49 12.11 26.47
CA LYS A 135 8.18 11.02 27.41
C LYS A 135 9.42 10.19 27.69
N SER A 136 9.56 9.73 28.93
CA SER A 136 10.69 8.89 29.32
C SER A 136 10.75 7.59 28.51
N LYS A 137 11.97 7.06 28.31
CA LYS A 137 12.19 5.78 27.62
C LYS A 137 11.30 4.67 28.16
N LYS A 138 11.20 4.53 29.48
CA LYS A 138 10.35 3.52 30.13
C LYS A 138 8.87 3.63 29.74
N VAL A 139 8.36 4.85 29.56
CA VAL A 139 6.96 5.09 29.18
C VAL A 139 6.74 4.77 27.70
N VAL A 140 7.68 5.16 26.83
CA VAL A 140 7.62 4.85 25.40
C VAL A 140 7.78 3.35 25.14
N ASP A 141 8.76 2.71 25.77
CA ASP A 141 8.99 1.27 25.69
C ASP A 141 7.75 0.48 26.13
N ARG A 142 7.12 0.88 27.25
CA ARG A 142 5.89 0.23 27.72
C ARG A 142 4.77 0.30 26.67
N LEU A 143 4.57 1.45 26.03
CA LEU A 143 3.57 1.54 24.96
C LEU A 143 3.92 0.61 23.79
N LEU A 144 5.18 0.59 23.36
CA LEU A 144 5.63 -0.27 22.27
C LEU A 144 5.42 -1.75 22.61
N ASP A 145 5.68 -2.15 23.87
CA ASP A 145 5.44 -3.49 24.36
C ASP A 145 3.93 -3.82 24.37
N ASP A 146 3.08 -2.92 24.89
CA ASP A 146 1.63 -3.10 24.92
C ASP A 146 1.04 -3.21 23.50
N CYS A 147 1.52 -2.37 22.57
CA CYS A 147 1.13 -2.45 21.16
C CYS A 147 1.53 -3.77 20.52
N LEU A 148 2.75 -4.27 20.76
CA LEU A 148 3.19 -5.57 20.25
C LEU A 148 2.33 -6.72 20.83
N LEU A 149 2.05 -6.70 22.13
CA LEU A 149 1.20 -7.70 22.80
C LEU A 149 -0.25 -7.68 22.30
N SER A 150 -0.73 -6.54 21.82
CA SER A 150 -2.07 -6.43 21.21
C SER A 150 -2.18 -7.14 19.85
N ILE A 151 -1.06 -7.42 19.18
CA ILE A 151 -0.99 -8.16 17.92
C ILE A 151 -1.00 -9.67 18.24
N ASN A 152 -2.13 -10.15 18.76
CA ASN A 152 -2.29 -11.53 19.25
C ASN A 152 -3.34 -12.35 18.46
N HIS A 153 -3.87 -11.78 17.38
CA HIS A 153 -4.83 -12.42 16.50
C HIS A 153 -4.64 -11.90 15.06
N PRO A 154 -5.08 -12.66 14.05
CA PRO A 154 -5.10 -12.16 12.68
C PRO A 154 -5.95 -10.90 12.57
N MET A 155 -5.44 -9.89 11.89
CA MET A 155 -6.09 -8.58 11.78
C MET A 155 -5.87 -7.97 10.40
N THR A 156 -6.70 -7.00 10.08
CA THR A 156 -6.68 -6.30 8.80
C THR A 156 -5.53 -5.30 8.72
N ARG A 157 -5.13 -4.89 7.51
CA ARG A 157 -4.16 -3.78 7.33
C ARG A 157 -4.59 -2.48 8.02
N LEU A 158 -5.90 -2.22 8.10
CA LEU A 158 -6.44 -1.04 8.76
C LEU A 158 -6.30 -1.13 10.29
N GLU A 159 -6.61 -2.28 10.87
CA GLU A 159 -6.48 -2.52 12.31
C GLU A 159 -5.01 -2.44 12.75
N PHE A 160 -4.11 -3.10 12.03
CA PHE A 160 -2.68 -2.95 12.26
C PHE A 160 -2.22 -1.50 12.09
N GLY A 161 -2.69 -0.82 11.05
CA GLY A 161 -2.41 0.61 10.82
C GLY A 161 -2.83 1.50 11.99
N LYS A 162 -3.95 1.20 12.67
CA LYS A 162 -4.37 1.94 13.88
C LYS A 162 -3.37 1.77 15.03
N ILE A 163 -2.80 0.57 15.22
CA ILE A 163 -1.77 0.31 16.23
C ILE A 163 -0.51 1.16 15.93
N ILE A 164 -0.07 1.19 14.68
CA ILE A 164 1.06 2.03 14.25
C ILE A 164 0.77 3.51 14.48
N MET A 165 -0.42 3.99 14.11
CA MET A 165 -0.81 5.39 14.33
C MET A 165 -0.88 5.76 15.81
N GLN A 166 -1.30 4.84 16.68
CA GLN A 166 -1.28 5.06 18.12
C GLN A 166 0.14 5.32 18.63
N VAL A 167 1.12 4.52 18.18
CA VAL A 167 2.54 4.74 18.52
C VAL A 167 3.02 6.10 18.01
N ILE A 168 2.80 6.39 16.72
CA ILE A 168 3.23 7.65 16.09
C ILE A 168 2.64 8.87 16.81
N SER A 169 1.34 8.86 17.09
CA SER A 169 0.67 9.94 17.82
C SER A 169 1.23 10.11 19.23
N PHE A 170 1.56 9.01 19.91
CA PHE A 170 2.09 9.06 21.27
C PHE A 170 3.50 9.66 21.37
N ILE A 171 4.29 9.59 20.30
CA ILE A 171 5.62 10.23 20.19
C ILE A 171 5.51 11.76 20.17
N GLN A 172 4.39 12.31 19.69
CA GLN A 172 4.11 13.75 19.65
C GLN A 172 5.09 14.55 18.75
N ASP A 173 5.54 13.95 17.65
CA ASP A 173 6.35 14.63 16.63
C ASP A 173 5.56 14.81 15.32
N GLY A 174 5.54 16.04 14.81
CA GLY A 174 4.81 16.40 13.59
C GLY A 174 5.50 15.96 12.29
N HIS A 175 6.78 15.54 12.35
CA HIS A 175 7.52 15.04 11.19
C HIS A 175 7.46 13.51 11.07
N THR A 176 6.99 12.85 12.12
CA THR A 176 6.81 11.40 12.15
C THR A 176 5.39 11.08 11.74
N ALA A 177 5.24 10.60 10.50
CA ALA A 177 3.95 10.26 9.93
C ALA A 177 3.99 8.85 9.32
N GLY A 178 2.90 8.11 9.49
CA GLY A 178 2.68 6.84 8.81
C GLY A 178 2.05 7.09 7.45
N ASN A 179 2.62 6.53 6.38
CA ASN A 179 2.00 6.57 5.07
C ASN A 179 0.94 5.46 4.97
N ILE A 180 -0.32 5.80 5.26
CA ILE A 180 -1.45 4.92 4.91
C ILE A 180 -1.56 4.91 3.40
N SER A 181 -1.49 3.73 2.79
CA SER A 181 -1.58 3.63 1.32
C SER A 181 -2.81 4.38 0.82
N SER A 182 -2.65 5.16 -0.25
CA SER A 182 -3.74 5.96 -0.83
C SER A 182 -4.96 5.11 -1.18
N LEU A 183 -4.74 3.82 -1.45
CA LEU A 183 -5.79 2.85 -1.65
C LEU A 183 -6.58 2.53 -0.38
N LEU A 184 -5.90 2.25 0.73
CA LEU A 184 -6.55 1.96 2.01
C LEU A 184 -7.31 3.19 2.51
N LEU A 185 -6.77 4.38 2.28
CA LEU A 185 -7.44 5.63 2.59
C LEU A 185 -8.71 5.82 1.74
N LYS A 186 -8.65 5.56 0.43
CA LYS A 186 -9.82 5.62 -0.46
C LYS A 186 -10.90 4.60 -0.07
N SER A 187 -10.51 3.36 0.26
CA SER A 187 -11.48 2.36 0.72
C SER A 187 -12.11 2.75 2.05
N TYR A 188 -11.34 3.31 2.98
CA TYR A 188 -11.85 3.81 4.25
C TYR A 188 -12.84 4.97 4.04
N GLN A 189 -12.52 5.92 3.16
CA GLN A 189 -13.42 7.03 2.84
C GLN A 189 -14.70 6.57 2.11
N ALA A 190 -14.61 5.54 1.27
CA ALA A 190 -15.75 5.01 0.53
C ALA A 190 -16.68 4.13 1.38
N GLN A 191 -16.14 3.41 2.37
CA GLN A 191 -16.87 2.44 3.19
C GLN A 191 -17.24 2.99 4.57
N GLY A 192 -16.44 3.93 5.10
CA GLY A 192 -16.59 4.49 6.43
C GLY A 192 -17.45 5.75 6.45
N LYS A 193 -18.23 5.92 7.53
CA LYS A 193 -18.87 7.20 7.83
C LYS A 193 -17.79 8.18 8.28
N LEU A 194 -17.49 9.17 7.46
CA LEU A 194 -16.59 10.26 7.84
C LEU A 194 -17.30 11.23 8.77
N PHE A 195 -16.55 11.79 9.71
CA PHE A 195 -17.08 12.83 10.59
C PHE A 195 -17.41 14.08 9.74
N PRO A 196 -18.66 14.58 9.78
CA PRO A 196 -19.14 15.54 8.77
C PRO A 196 -18.71 16.99 9.05
N LEU A 197 -18.02 17.25 10.17
CA LEU A 197 -17.65 18.59 10.61
C LEU A 197 -16.13 18.76 10.57
N TYR A 198 -15.68 19.86 9.99
CA TYR A 198 -14.29 20.30 10.12
C TYR A 198 -14.18 21.14 11.39
N LEU A 199 -13.28 20.74 12.28
CA LEU A 199 -13.12 21.39 13.59
C LEU A 199 -11.87 22.26 13.63
N TYR A 200 -11.90 23.26 14.49
CA TYR A 200 -10.70 23.91 15.00
C TYR A 200 -10.74 23.90 16.52
N PHE A 201 -9.56 23.86 17.14
CA PHE A 201 -9.39 23.81 18.58
C PHE A 201 -8.69 25.09 19.04
N THR A 202 -9.17 25.67 20.13
CA THR A 202 -8.53 26.82 20.80
C THR A 202 -8.71 26.69 22.31
N ALA A 203 -7.60 26.83 23.05
CA ALA A 203 -7.49 26.33 24.42
C ALA A 203 -7.99 24.88 24.51
N ASP A 204 -8.93 24.58 25.40
CA ASP A 204 -9.45 23.24 25.64
C ASP A 204 -10.86 23.05 25.04
N LYS A 205 -11.18 23.78 23.97
CA LYS A 205 -12.51 23.77 23.33
C LYS A 205 -12.45 23.46 21.84
N ALA A 206 -13.44 22.72 21.36
CA ALA A 206 -13.61 22.42 19.94
C ALA A 206 -14.76 23.24 19.34
N PHE A 207 -14.53 23.77 18.15
CA PHE A 207 -15.50 24.58 17.43
C PHE A 207 -15.64 24.11 15.98
N VAL A 208 -16.84 24.29 15.41
CA VAL A 208 -17.10 24.02 14.00
C VAL A 208 -16.43 25.10 13.14
N ARG A 209 -15.49 24.72 12.29
CA ARG A 209 -14.91 25.59 11.24
C ARG A 209 -15.85 25.70 10.05
N CYS A 210 -16.26 24.56 9.53
CA CYS A 210 -17.22 24.44 8.43
C CYS A 210 -17.78 23.01 8.40
N ASN A 211 -18.88 22.80 7.69
CA ASN A 211 -19.45 21.48 7.48
C ASN A 211 -20.15 21.41 6.12
N SER A 212 -20.13 20.23 5.51
CA SER A 212 -20.60 20.05 4.13
C SER A 212 -22.12 20.15 3.97
N ALA A 213 -22.88 20.09 5.06
CA ALA A 213 -24.34 20.00 5.07
C ALA A 213 -25.03 21.22 5.71
N ASN A 214 -24.29 22.29 6.03
CA ASN A 214 -24.73 23.46 6.80
C ASN A 214 -25.59 23.15 8.05
N ILE A 215 -25.30 22.03 8.73
CA ILE A 215 -26.04 21.58 9.92
C ILE A 215 -25.78 22.50 11.12
N PHE A 216 -24.54 22.99 11.22
CA PHE A 216 -24.11 23.89 12.30
C PHE A 216 -23.49 25.17 11.73
N SER A 217 -23.69 26.30 12.41
CA SER A 217 -23.00 27.55 12.08
C SER A 217 -21.52 27.46 12.44
N ALA A 218 -20.66 28.14 11.68
CA ALA A 218 -19.26 28.29 12.04
C ALA A 218 -19.14 28.95 13.44
N GLY A 219 -18.21 28.46 14.25
CA GLY A 219 -18.04 28.88 15.64
C GLY A 219 -18.94 28.16 16.65
N THR A 220 -19.79 27.21 16.23
CA THR A 220 -20.56 26.37 17.16
C THR A 220 -19.61 25.53 18.01
N GLU A 221 -19.71 25.63 19.33
CA GLU A 221 -18.93 24.81 20.27
C GLU A 221 -19.46 23.38 20.30
N ILE A 222 -18.55 22.41 20.22
CA ILE A 222 -18.87 20.98 20.38
C ILE A 222 -18.53 20.59 21.81
N LEU A 223 -19.55 20.26 22.58
CA LEU A 223 -19.40 19.87 23.98
C LEU A 223 -19.11 18.37 24.13
N ALA A 224 -19.78 17.53 23.33
CA ALA A 224 -19.63 16.08 23.41
C ALA A 224 -19.94 15.40 22.05
N ILE A 225 -19.30 14.24 21.83
CA ILE A 225 -19.61 13.32 20.72
C ILE A 225 -19.97 11.96 21.35
N ASN A 226 -21.13 11.40 21.02
CA ASN A 226 -21.63 10.15 21.61
C ASN A 226 -21.59 10.16 23.15
N ASN A 227 -22.01 11.29 23.75
CA ASN A 227 -22.00 11.52 25.20
C ASN A 227 -20.61 11.52 25.87
N GLN A 228 -19.53 11.50 25.08
CA GLN A 228 -18.18 11.71 25.59
C GLN A 228 -17.79 13.17 25.42
N SER A 229 -17.43 13.81 26.53
CA SER A 229 -16.90 15.18 26.57
C SER A 229 -15.73 15.34 25.61
N ILE A 230 -15.66 16.50 24.95
CA ILE A 230 -14.48 16.91 24.18
C ILE A 230 -13.31 17.32 25.10
N ALA A 231 -13.63 17.90 26.26
CA ALA A 231 -12.67 18.27 27.30
C ALA A 231 -12.15 17.04 28.05
#